data_AF-A0A2W4ZFF7-F1
#
_entry.id   AF-A0A2W4ZFF7-F1
#
_cell.length_a   1.000
_cell.length_b   1.000
_cell.length_c   1.000
_cell.angle_alpha   90.00
_cell.angle_beta   90.00
_cell.angle_gamma   90.00
#
_symmetry.space_group_name_H-M   'P 1'
#
loop_
_entity.id
_entity.type
_entity.pdbx_description
1 polymer ?
#
loop_
_entity_poly.entity_id
_entity_poly.type
_entity_poly.pdbx_seq_one_letter_code
_entity_poly.pdbx_strand_id
1 'polypeptide(L)'
;MDRGQRVAMKYLNEKDSNKAFNGQNSKGAIAGLGLLAIAAITLFPFDFFFTETLAETWADGAWGEMLSDFFSPSFVKKELIANVLLFVPLGFGLGQLIPQRSLAGFRLAVAVSFAVTFGVESLQEFLPTRHSSYIDLITNTLGGALGYGAWWQFSAPLTRSQQILAQGLRHISSRGLTRQLCVLALGAYCGWALLGSAALHSQLRTRSSPWGLSTWDATYPLLLKNEGTGDRAWEGNIDNVQFYSRSLPLDEVARLFAQPNSALSDNAASSQLAQSQLAHYRLSGRLSGRLSGSAPYVDLSGHLPNLAWKDSPSGRYLQSVSAPASLVKAVKESQAFTLSFSFATNNNTQSGPARMFSLSIDPYHRNLTVGQAGRHLSLRLRTPITTNNGHRPEFLISNVFSMEPSTASGAAPRVHQFVMTYDASGLSAYVDTLANQYRFDFTPEAAFLWQRSPPMASSIHLSASATPFYKALYRSLFAIPLGLLLAIATPPQLTQSRRYIFITIGILLPCVLLEIALASVPSAYAYGLVTVAAAMIAWLSGLRLREA
;
A
#
# COMPACT_ATOMS: atom_id res chain seq x y z
N MET A 1 2.60 -66.25 32.09
CA MET A 1 1.81 -65.07 31.67
C MET A 1 0.36 -65.45 31.53
N ASP A 2 -0.46 -64.88 32.40
CA ASP A 2 -1.88 -65.16 32.58
C ASP A 2 -2.72 -64.64 31.39
N ARG A 3 -3.87 -65.25 31.14
CA ARG A 3 -4.78 -64.98 30.00
C ARG A 3 -5.21 -63.52 29.96
N GLY A 4 -5.30 -62.85 31.11
CA GLY A 4 -5.59 -61.41 31.23
C GLY A 4 -4.48 -60.50 30.69
N GLN A 5 -3.20 -60.88 30.84
CA GLN A 5 -2.08 -60.08 30.31
C GLN A 5 -1.99 -60.12 28.78
N ARG A 6 -2.41 -61.23 28.15
CA ARG A 6 -2.46 -61.35 26.69
C ARG A 6 -3.57 -60.50 26.06
N VAL A 7 -4.71 -60.36 26.72
CA VAL A 7 -5.82 -59.51 26.23
C VAL A 7 -5.48 -58.03 26.40
N ALA A 8 -4.86 -57.64 27.53
CA ALA A 8 -4.40 -56.27 27.75
C ALA A 8 -3.30 -55.85 26.75
N MET A 9 -2.34 -56.73 26.43
CA MET A 9 -1.33 -56.45 25.40
C MET A 9 -1.94 -56.34 23.99
N LYS A 10 -2.94 -57.16 23.66
CA LYS A 10 -3.63 -57.09 22.35
C LYS A 10 -4.42 -55.78 22.19
N TYR A 11 -5.09 -55.32 23.26
CA TYR A 11 -5.78 -54.02 23.27
C TYR A 11 -4.82 -52.82 23.23
N LEU A 12 -3.64 -52.91 23.85
CA LEU A 12 -2.62 -51.86 23.78
C LEU A 12 -1.99 -51.78 22.38
N ASN A 13 -1.68 -52.92 21.75
CA ASN A 13 -1.18 -52.97 20.38
C ASN A 13 -2.21 -52.48 19.35
N GLU A 14 -3.50 -52.78 19.51
CA GLU A 14 -4.56 -52.26 18.62
C GLU A 14 -4.73 -50.74 18.77
N LYS A 15 -4.62 -50.19 19.98
CA LYS A 15 -4.75 -48.73 20.22
C LYS A 15 -3.56 -47.93 19.67
N ASP A 16 -2.35 -48.51 19.70
CA ASP A 16 -1.17 -47.91 19.09
C ASP A 16 -1.17 -48.05 17.56
N SER A 17 -1.71 -49.15 17.02
CA SER A 17 -1.90 -49.31 15.57
C SER A 17 -2.94 -48.33 14.99
N ASN A 18 -4.03 -48.04 15.71
CA ASN A 18 -5.03 -47.04 15.30
C ASN A 18 -4.54 -45.59 15.44
N LYS A 19 -3.60 -45.30 16.34
CA LYS A 19 -2.91 -44.00 16.38
C LYS A 19 -1.88 -43.84 15.26
N ALA A 20 -1.20 -44.91 14.88
CA ALA A 20 -0.28 -44.91 13.75
C ALA A 20 -1.02 -44.72 12.41
N PHE A 21 -2.21 -45.32 12.26
CA PHE A 21 -3.02 -45.22 11.03
C PHE A 21 -3.59 -43.81 10.79
N ASN A 22 -3.83 -43.00 11.83
CA ASN A 22 -4.32 -41.62 11.69
C ASN A 22 -3.21 -40.55 11.58
N GLY A 23 -1.99 -40.86 12.05
CA GLY A 23 -0.85 -39.93 12.02
C GLY A 23 -0.01 -39.97 10.73
N GLN A 24 -0.13 -41.03 9.92
CA GLN A 24 0.56 -41.15 8.64
C GLN A 24 -0.20 -40.47 7.48
N ASN A 25 -1.53 -40.52 7.47
CA ASN A 25 -2.35 -39.95 6.40
C ASN A 25 -2.35 -38.40 6.37
N SER A 26 -1.95 -37.74 7.46
CA SER A 26 -1.89 -36.27 7.53
C SER A 26 -0.57 -35.66 7.03
N LYS A 27 0.52 -36.44 6.96
CA LYS A 27 1.86 -35.93 6.60
C LYS A 27 1.96 -35.43 5.16
N GLY A 28 1.11 -35.93 4.27
CA GLY A 28 1.03 -35.48 2.87
C GLY A 28 -0.11 -34.51 2.57
N ALA A 29 -1.04 -34.31 3.51
CA ALA A 29 -2.26 -33.55 3.25
C ALA A 29 -1.97 -32.07 2.96
N ILE A 30 -1.00 -31.46 3.65
CA ILE A 30 -0.62 -30.05 3.42
C ILE A 30 0.08 -29.88 2.07
N ALA A 31 0.98 -30.80 1.71
CA ALA A 31 1.63 -30.78 0.40
C ALA A 31 0.60 -30.99 -0.73
N GLY A 32 -0.31 -31.96 -0.56
CA GLY A 32 -1.39 -32.24 -1.50
C GLY A 32 -2.37 -31.06 -1.65
N LEU A 33 -2.83 -30.47 -0.54
CA LEU A 33 -3.69 -29.28 -0.56
C LEU A 33 -2.98 -28.05 -1.14
N GLY A 34 -1.68 -27.89 -0.86
CA GLY A 34 -0.84 -26.85 -1.47
C GLY A 34 -0.73 -27.02 -2.98
N LEU A 35 -0.47 -28.24 -3.47
CA LEU A 35 -0.45 -28.56 -4.90
C LEU A 35 -1.81 -28.30 -5.56
N LEU A 36 -2.90 -28.73 -4.92
CA LEU A 36 -4.25 -28.50 -5.42
C LEU A 36 -4.62 -27.02 -5.47
N ALA A 37 -4.21 -26.23 -4.46
CA ALA A 37 -4.41 -24.80 -4.44
C ALA A 37 -3.58 -24.10 -5.52
N ILE A 38 -2.32 -24.50 -5.72
CA ILE A 38 -1.48 -24.02 -6.82
C ILE A 38 -2.17 -24.33 -8.14
N ALA A 39 -2.54 -25.59 -8.40
CA ALA A 39 -3.21 -25.97 -9.64
C ALA A 39 -4.55 -25.23 -9.84
N ALA A 40 -5.37 -25.08 -8.81
CA ALA A 40 -6.64 -24.37 -8.89
C ALA A 40 -6.47 -22.87 -9.16
N ILE A 41 -5.50 -22.22 -8.52
CA ILE A 41 -5.27 -20.77 -8.67
C ILE A 41 -4.57 -20.46 -10.00
N THR A 42 -3.73 -21.37 -10.51
CA THR A 42 -2.87 -21.12 -11.67
C THR A 42 -3.40 -21.72 -12.98
N LEU A 43 -4.20 -22.79 -12.94
CA LEU A 43 -4.69 -23.52 -14.12
C LEU A 43 -6.20 -23.43 -14.36
N PHE A 44 -7.01 -23.02 -13.37
CA PHE A 44 -8.44 -22.77 -13.61
C PHE A 44 -8.69 -21.30 -13.99
N PRO A 45 -9.55 -21.06 -15.01
CA PRO A 45 -9.97 -19.72 -15.38
C PRO A 45 -10.99 -19.21 -14.35
N PHE A 46 -10.51 -18.66 -13.24
CA PHE A 46 -11.31 -17.70 -12.50
C PHE A 46 -11.13 -16.35 -13.19
N ASP A 47 -12.15 -15.94 -13.94
CA ASP A 47 -12.25 -14.59 -14.52
C ASP A 47 -12.43 -13.58 -13.39
N PHE A 48 -11.33 -13.03 -12.89
CA PHE A 48 -11.36 -11.65 -12.46
C PHE A 48 -11.33 -10.81 -13.75
N PHE A 49 -12.49 -10.36 -14.22
CA PHE A 49 -12.71 -9.46 -15.37
C PHE A 49 -11.93 -8.12 -15.25
N PHE A 50 -10.59 -8.13 -15.33
CA PHE A 50 -9.76 -6.94 -15.15
C PHE A 50 -8.66 -6.77 -16.22
N THR A 51 -8.42 -7.79 -17.06
CA THR A 51 -7.28 -7.86 -18.00
C THR A 51 -7.65 -7.76 -19.48
N GLU A 52 -8.92 -7.92 -19.87
CA GLU A 52 -9.37 -7.84 -21.28
C GLU A 52 -9.07 -6.49 -21.96
N THR A 53 -8.81 -5.43 -21.20
CA THR A 53 -8.54 -4.08 -21.72
C THR A 53 -7.05 -3.73 -21.84
N LEU A 54 -6.15 -4.61 -21.36
CA LEU A 54 -4.70 -4.32 -21.28
C LEU A 54 -3.91 -4.82 -22.51
N ALA A 55 -4.52 -5.61 -23.39
CA ALA A 55 -3.83 -6.24 -24.53
C ALA A 55 -4.13 -5.63 -25.92
N GLU A 56 -5.22 -4.89 -26.13
CA GLU A 56 -5.59 -4.51 -27.51
C GLU A 56 -4.70 -3.43 -28.15
N THR A 57 -3.88 -2.70 -27.39
CA THR A 57 -3.21 -1.52 -27.94
C THR A 57 -1.88 -1.21 -27.28
N TRP A 58 -1.17 -2.25 -26.81
CA TRP A 58 0.29 -2.18 -26.73
C TRP A 58 0.83 -2.26 -28.15
N ALA A 59 0.91 -1.07 -28.74
CA ALA A 59 1.42 -0.79 -30.07
C ALA A 59 2.82 -1.39 -30.28
N ASP A 60 2.96 -2.15 -31.35
CA ASP A 60 3.98 -1.96 -32.38
C ASP A 60 5.42 -1.68 -31.92
N GLY A 61 6.01 -2.68 -31.24
CA GLY A 61 7.39 -3.15 -31.47
C GLY A 61 8.56 -2.27 -30.98
N ALA A 62 9.76 -2.80 -30.74
CA ALA A 62 10.21 -4.14 -30.44
C ALA A 62 11.54 -3.97 -29.66
N TRP A 63 11.68 -4.65 -28.52
CA TRP A 63 12.92 -4.90 -27.78
C TRP A 63 13.63 -3.76 -27.01
N GLY A 64 13.18 -2.50 -27.10
CA GLY A 64 13.81 -1.36 -26.39
C GLY A 64 13.29 -1.07 -24.97
N GLU A 65 12.03 -1.40 -24.66
CA GLU A 65 11.35 -1.10 -23.37
C GLU A 65 11.41 -2.26 -22.36
N MET A 66 11.75 -3.47 -22.83
CA MET A 66 11.69 -4.72 -22.07
C MET A 66 12.69 -4.79 -20.89
N LEU A 67 13.73 -3.94 -20.89
CA LEU A 67 14.75 -3.89 -19.83
C LEU A 67 14.51 -2.75 -18.82
N SER A 68 13.74 -1.71 -19.17
CA SER A 68 13.45 -0.59 -18.26
C SER A 68 12.25 -0.84 -17.36
N ASP A 69 11.27 -1.63 -17.81
CA ASP A 69 10.12 -2.08 -16.99
C ASP A 69 10.49 -3.16 -15.98
N PHE A 70 11.60 -3.87 -16.23
CA PHE A 70 12.14 -4.91 -15.36
C PHE A 70 12.51 -4.41 -13.94
N PHE A 71 12.65 -3.09 -13.77
CA PHE A 71 12.97 -2.43 -12.50
C PHE A 71 11.86 -1.52 -11.95
N SER A 72 10.64 -1.56 -12.50
CA SER A 72 9.53 -0.75 -11.98
C SER A 72 9.05 -1.26 -10.59
N PRO A 73 9.27 -0.54 -9.47
CA PRO A 73 9.24 -1.14 -8.13
C PRO A 73 7.86 -1.44 -7.51
N SER A 74 6.75 -1.28 -8.24
CA SER A 74 5.38 -1.24 -7.66
C SER A 74 4.46 -2.39 -8.09
N PHE A 75 4.50 -2.85 -9.35
CA PHE A 75 3.73 -4.00 -9.85
C PHE A 75 4.41 -5.31 -9.43
N VAL A 76 5.72 -5.40 -9.70
CA VAL A 76 6.58 -6.56 -9.37
C VAL A 76 6.46 -6.97 -7.90
N LYS A 77 6.32 -6.04 -6.95
CA LYS A 77 6.27 -6.39 -5.52
C LYS A 77 5.00 -7.10 -5.06
N LYS A 78 3.83 -6.83 -5.66
CA LYS A 78 2.57 -7.46 -5.23
C LYS A 78 2.47 -8.89 -5.77
N GLU A 79 2.79 -9.08 -7.04
CA GLU A 79 2.84 -10.40 -7.68
C GLU A 79 3.93 -11.27 -7.05
N LEU A 80 5.12 -10.69 -6.79
CA LEU A 80 6.22 -11.39 -6.13
C LEU A 80 5.85 -11.88 -4.71
N ILE A 81 5.12 -11.09 -3.93
CA ILE A 81 4.67 -11.52 -2.59
C ILE A 81 3.58 -12.59 -2.70
N ALA A 82 2.61 -12.43 -3.61
CA ALA A 82 1.55 -13.41 -3.81
C ALA A 82 2.11 -14.77 -4.26
N ASN A 83 3.05 -14.77 -5.19
CA ASN A 83 3.71 -15.95 -5.74
C ASN A 83 4.57 -16.67 -4.68
N VAL A 84 5.33 -15.91 -3.89
CA VAL A 84 6.03 -16.47 -2.71
C VAL A 84 5.05 -17.13 -1.74
N LEU A 85 3.95 -16.44 -1.38
CA LEU A 85 2.99 -16.97 -0.41
C LEU A 85 2.24 -18.20 -0.93
N LEU A 86 1.96 -18.27 -2.23
CA LEU A 86 1.26 -19.38 -2.87
C LEU A 86 2.02 -20.71 -2.72
N PHE A 87 3.36 -20.67 -2.76
CA PHE A 87 4.22 -21.87 -2.68
C PHE A 87 4.70 -22.22 -1.26
N VAL A 88 4.51 -21.34 -0.27
CA VAL A 88 4.86 -21.63 1.14
C VAL A 88 4.18 -22.90 1.68
N PRO A 89 2.87 -23.14 1.47
CA PRO A 89 2.21 -24.37 1.95
C PRO A 89 2.83 -25.64 1.35
N LEU A 90 3.17 -25.62 0.06
CA LEU A 90 3.83 -26.73 -0.62
C LEU A 90 5.19 -27.04 0.04
N GLY A 91 6.05 -26.02 0.19
CA GLY A 91 7.35 -26.17 0.85
C GLY A 91 7.25 -26.70 2.27
N PHE A 92 6.28 -26.20 3.04
CA PHE A 92 6.05 -26.65 4.42
C PHE A 92 5.57 -28.11 4.48
N GLY A 93 4.67 -28.50 3.58
CA GLY A 93 4.17 -29.87 3.46
C GLY A 93 5.27 -30.85 3.02
N LEU A 94 6.13 -30.46 2.08
CA LEU A 94 7.29 -31.26 1.68
C LEU A 94 8.24 -31.50 2.84
N GLY A 95 8.40 -30.52 3.74
CA GLY A 95 9.11 -30.70 5.00
C GLY A 95 8.58 -31.87 5.82
N GLN A 96 7.26 -32.08 5.88
CA GLN A 96 6.66 -33.19 6.63
C GLN A 96 6.86 -34.56 5.99
N LEU A 97 7.02 -34.59 4.67
CA LEU A 97 7.20 -35.81 3.88
C LEU A 97 8.65 -36.24 3.77
N ILE A 98 9.59 -35.29 3.72
CA ILE A 98 11.00 -35.58 3.57
C ILE A 98 11.58 -35.98 4.94
N PRO A 99 12.05 -37.23 5.08
CA PRO A 99 12.58 -37.70 6.35
C PRO A 99 13.92 -36.99 6.64
N GLN A 100 13.94 -36.28 7.77
CA GLN A 100 15.09 -35.58 8.39
C GLN A 100 15.43 -34.18 7.87
N ARG A 101 15.75 -33.29 8.82
CA ARG A 101 16.21 -31.89 8.61
C ARG A 101 17.61 -31.88 8.00
N SER A 102 17.65 -32.13 6.71
CA SER A 102 18.88 -32.20 5.95
C SER A 102 18.91 -31.12 4.88
N LEU A 103 20.12 -30.67 4.54
CA LEU A 103 20.35 -29.80 3.40
C LEU A 103 19.89 -30.48 2.10
N ALA A 104 19.97 -31.81 2.03
CA ALA A 104 19.42 -32.61 0.94
C ALA A 104 17.90 -32.46 0.83
N GLY A 105 17.17 -32.49 1.95
CA GLY A 105 15.73 -32.26 1.96
C GLY A 105 15.34 -30.82 1.60
N PHE A 106 16.12 -29.83 2.01
CA PHE A 106 15.94 -28.44 1.56
C PHE A 106 16.11 -28.33 0.05
N ARG A 107 17.19 -28.91 -0.50
CA ARG A 107 17.43 -28.94 -1.96
C ARG A 107 16.31 -29.66 -2.71
N LEU A 108 15.79 -30.76 -2.15
CA LEU A 108 14.67 -31.49 -2.75
C LEU A 108 13.38 -30.65 -2.72
N ALA A 109 13.07 -29.95 -1.63
CA ALA A 109 11.91 -29.08 -1.56
C ALA A 109 11.99 -27.91 -2.56
N VAL A 110 13.18 -27.33 -2.72
CA VAL A 110 13.46 -26.33 -3.77
C VAL A 110 13.27 -26.92 -5.16
N ALA A 111 13.84 -28.11 -5.43
CA ALA A 111 13.73 -28.77 -6.73
C ALA A 111 12.29 -29.15 -7.09
N VAL A 112 11.51 -29.65 -6.12
CA VAL A 112 10.09 -29.97 -6.33
C VAL A 112 9.28 -28.71 -6.55
N SER A 113 9.51 -27.64 -5.77
CA SER A 113 8.81 -26.35 -5.95
C SER A 113 9.12 -25.76 -7.32
N PHE A 114 10.39 -25.82 -7.76
CA PHE A 114 10.83 -25.45 -9.09
C PHE A 114 10.15 -26.29 -10.18
N ALA A 115 10.10 -27.61 -10.04
CA ALA A 115 9.47 -28.50 -11.01
C ALA A 115 7.96 -28.25 -11.14
N VAL A 116 7.28 -27.99 -10.01
CA VAL A 116 5.85 -27.67 -9.98
C VAL A 116 5.58 -26.33 -10.65
N THR A 117 6.33 -25.28 -10.31
CA THR A 117 6.15 -23.98 -10.97
C THR A 117 6.52 -24.06 -12.45
N PHE A 118 7.60 -24.74 -12.83
CA PHE A 118 7.96 -24.94 -14.23
C PHE A 118 6.87 -25.65 -15.02
N GLY A 119 6.27 -26.69 -14.43
CA GLY A 119 5.13 -27.40 -15.03
C GLY A 119 3.90 -26.52 -15.19
N VAL A 120 3.58 -25.72 -14.17
CA VAL A 120 2.47 -24.75 -14.22
C VAL A 120 2.70 -23.69 -15.30
N GLU A 121 3.87 -23.06 -15.34
CA GLU A 121 4.24 -22.05 -16.35
C GLU A 121 4.17 -22.65 -17.77
N SER A 122 4.65 -23.89 -17.95
CA SER A 122 4.58 -24.60 -19.23
C SER A 122 3.13 -24.89 -19.65
N LEU A 123 2.24 -25.17 -18.70
CA LEU A 123 0.82 -25.39 -18.96
C LEU A 123 0.08 -24.08 -19.24
N GLN A 124 0.50 -22.97 -18.60
CA GLN A 124 -0.06 -21.64 -18.81
C GLN A 124 0.24 -21.11 -20.22
N GLU A 125 1.32 -21.54 -20.87
CA GLU A 125 1.60 -21.25 -22.29
C GLU A 125 0.47 -21.73 -23.23
N PHE A 126 -0.28 -22.76 -22.81
CA PHE A 126 -1.44 -23.28 -23.56
C PHE A 126 -2.76 -22.60 -23.16
N LEU A 127 -2.75 -21.65 -22.23
CA LEU A 127 -3.92 -20.88 -21.79
C LEU A 127 -3.93 -19.49 -22.45
N PRO A 128 -4.94 -19.13 -23.26
CA PRO A 128 -4.95 -17.90 -24.07
C PRO A 128 -4.81 -16.58 -23.30
N THR A 129 -5.04 -16.57 -21.99
CA THR A 129 -5.09 -15.37 -21.14
C THR A 129 -3.95 -15.30 -20.10
N ARG A 130 -2.95 -16.20 -20.18
CA ARG A 130 -1.83 -16.25 -19.24
C ARG A 130 -0.50 -16.14 -19.98
N HIS A 131 0.45 -15.40 -19.39
CA HIS A 131 1.81 -15.30 -19.89
C HIS A 131 2.77 -15.93 -18.89
N SER A 132 3.69 -16.73 -19.39
CA SER A 132 4.73 -17.35 -18.57
C SER A 132 5.80 -16.33 -18.18
N SER A 133 6.22 -16.33 -16.91
CA SER A 133 7.21 -15.37 -16.39
C SER A 133 8.33 -16.08 -15.63
N TYR A 134 9.58 -15.80 -16.02
CA TYR A 134 10.73 -16.34 -15.29
C TYR A 134 10.87 -15.77 -13.88
N ILE A 135 10.27 -14.59 -13.59
CA ILE A 135 10.18 -14.07 -12.22
C ILE A 135 9.25 -14.96 -11.38
N ASP A 136 8.16 -15.47 -11.94
CA ASP A 136 7.21 -16.33 -11.22
C ASP A 136 7.88 -17.64 -10.82
N LEU A 137 8.67 -18.22 -11.74
CA LEU A 137 9.53 -19.36 -11.47
C LEU A 137 10.44 -19.15 -10.24
N ILE A 138 11.10 -17.99 -10.14
CA ILE A 138 12.01 -17.65 -9.03
C ILE A 138 11.25 -17.45 -7.72
N THR A 139 10.17 -16.68 -7.76
CA THR A 139 9.39 -16.28 -6.57
C THR A 139 8.59 -17.43 -5.97
N ASN A 140 7.98 -18.29 -6.80
CA ASN A 140 7.34 -19.54 -6.40
C ASN A 140 8.35 -20.52 -5.78
N THR A 141 9.53 -20.66 -6.41
CA THR A 141 10.61 -21.50 -5.87
C THR A 141 11.10 -20.97 -4.51
N LEU A 142 11.22 -19.64 -4.35
CA LEU A 142 11.54 -18.99 -3.09
C LEU A 142 10.45 -19.25 -2.03
N GLY A 143 9.17 -19.18 -2.40
CA GLY A 143 8.06 -19.56 -1.54
C GLY A 143 8.17 -20.97 -0.99
N GLY A 144 8.50 -21.93 -1.86
CA GLY A 144 8.76 -23.32 -1.47
C GLY A 144 9.96 -23.47 -0.52
N ALA A 145 11.06 -22.75 -0.80
CA ALA A 145 12.23 -22.72 0.08
C ALA A 145 11.91 -22.16 1.47
N LEU A 146 11.16 -21.04 1.53
CA LEU A 146 10.72 -20.42 2.78
C LEU A 146 9.74 -21.32 3.54
N GLY A 147 8.84 -22.01 2.84
CA GLY A 147 7.92 -22.99 3.42
C GLY A 147 8.66 -24.14 4.10
N TYR A 148 9.66 -24.73 3.42
CA TYR A 148 10.48 -25.79 4.02
C TYR A 148 11.35 -25.25 5.16
N GLY A 149 11.91 -24.06 5.03
CA GLY A 149 12.66 -23.38 6.09
C GLY A 149 11.79 -23.14 7.34
N ALA A 150 10.54 -22.73 7.15
CA ALA A 150 9.56 -22.63 8.22
C ALA A 150 9.33 -24.01 8.87
N TRP A 151 9.09 -25.08 8.09
CA TRP A 151 8.97 -26.43 8.66
C TRP A 151 10.24 -26.85 9.42
N TRP A 152 11.42 -26.59 8.88
CA TRP A 152 12.70 -26.90 9.52
C TRP A 152 12.78 -26.20 10.87
N GLN A 153 12.47 -24.90 10.92
CA GLN A 153 12.48 -24.12 12.13
C GLN A 153 11.41 -24.60 13.12
N PHE A 154 10.20 -24.89 12.65
CA PHE A 154 9.05 -25.40 13.42
C PHE A 154 9.22 -26.85 13.88
N SER A 155 10.15 -27.57 13.28
CA SER A 155 10.51 -28.91 13.70
C SER A 155 11.74 -28.87 14.61
N ALA A 156 12.69 -27.93 14.40
CA ALA A 156 13.81 -27.49 15.27
C ALA A 156 13.89 -28.10 16.69
N PRO A 157 14.96 -28.76 17.24
CA PRO A 157 15.07 -28.75 18.69
C PRO A 157 15.21 -27.28 19.11
N LEU A 158 14.57 -26.87 20.20
CA LEU A 158 14.65 -25.47 20.65
C LEU A 158 16.11 -25.08 20.91
N THR A 159 16.51 -23.88 20.47
CA THR A 159 17.82 -23.30 20.84
C THR A 159 17.89 -23.07 22.34
N ARG A 160 19.09 -22.92 22.92
CA ARG A 160 19.26 -22.67 24.37
C ARG A 160 18.46 -21.46 24.87
N SER A 161 18.42 -20.38 24.08
CA SER A 161 17.60 -19.19 24.40
C SER A 161 16.10 -19.49 24.35
N GLN A 162 15.64 -20.26 23.37
CA GLN A 162 14.25 -20.69 23.28
C GLN A 162 13.85 -21.67 24.39
N GLN A 163 14.76 -22.53 24.85
CA GLN A 163 14.52 -23.45 25.97
C GLN A 163 14.33 -22.70 27.30
N ILE A 164 15.14 -21.66 27.55
CA ILE A 164 14.96 -20.79 28.73
C ILE A 164 13.59 -20.10 28.66
N LEU A 165 13.23 -19.59 27.48
CA LEU A 165 11.96 -18.92 27.24
C LEU A 165 10.77 -19.89 27.38
N ALA A 166 10.92 -21.12 26.90
CA ALA A 166 9.97 -22.23 27.04
C ALA A 166 9.75 -22.64 28.49
N GLN A 167 10.82 -22.74 29.29
CA GLN A 167 10.75 -23.01 30.73
C GLN A 167 9.99 -21.90 31.46
N GLY A 168 10.28 -20.63 31.15
CA GLY A 168 9.55 -19.48 31.70
C GLY A 168 8.07 -19.50 31.34
N LEU A 169 7.73 -19.69 30.06
CA LEU A 169 6.35 -19.77 29.59
C LEU A 169 5.58 -20.94 30.20
N ARG A 170 6.21 -22.11 30.38
CA ARG A 170 5.61 -23.25 31.07
C ARG A 170 5.32 -22.94 32.53
N HIS A 171 6.27 -22.31 33.23
CA HIS A 171 6.09 -21.93 34.62
C HIS A 171 4.92 -20.95 34.78
N ILE A 172 4.85 -19.93 33.91
CA ILE A 172 3.80 -18.91 33.87
C ILE A 172 2.43 -19.55 33.52
N SER A 173 2.36 -20.37 32.47
CA SER A 173 1.10 -20.97 32.00
C SER A 173 0.59 -22.14 32.87
N SER A 174 1.40 -22.70 33.75
CA SER A 174 0.99 -23.79 34.66
C SER A 174 -0.02 -23.33 35.72
N ARG A 175 -0.03 -22.03 36.07
CA ARG A 175 -0.88 -21.47 37.13
C ARG A 175 -2.27 -21.11 36.59
N GLY A 176 -3.33 -21.59 37.26
CA GLY A 176 -4.72 -21.31 36.87
C GLY A 176 -5.05 -19.81 36.86
N LEU A 177 -4.59 -19.07 37.87
CA LEU A 177 -4.74 -17.62 37.96
C LEU A 177 -4.12 -16.89 36.76
N THR A 178 -2.93 -17.30 36.31
CA THR A 178 -2.25 -16.68 35.17
C THR A 178 -3.03 -16.86 33.86
N ARG A 179 -3.66 -18.01 33.64
CA ARG A 179 -4.53 -18.22 32.48
C ARG A 179 -5.76 -17.32 32.52
N GLN A 180 -6.41 -17.19 33.68
CA GLN A 180 -7.54 -16.28 33.86
C GLN A 180 -7.15 -14.83 33.59
N LEU A 181 -6.00 -14.38 34.12
CA LEU A 181 -5.46 -13.06 33.84
C LEU A 181 -5.12 -12.86 32.36
N CYS A 182 -4.60 -13.88 31.66
CA CYS A 182 -4.33 -13.80 30.21
C CYS A 182 -5.62 -13.71 29.39
N VAL A 183 -6.69 -14.39 29.79
CA VAL A 183 -8.01 -14.26 29.13
C VAL A 183 -8.58 -12.86 29.34
N LEU A 184 -8.47 -12.31 30.55
CA LEU A 184 -8.88 -10.93 30.82
C LEU A 184 -8.03 -9.92 30.04
N ALA A 185 -6.71 -10.12 30.00
CA ALA A 185 -5.79 -9.29 29.22
C ALA A 185 -6.09 -9.38 27.71
N LEU A 186 -6.39 -10.58 27.20
CA LEU A 186 -6.80 -10.80 25.81
C LEU A 186 -8.08 -10.03 25.49
N GLY A 187 -9.12 -10.15 26.34
CA GLY A 187 -10.38 -9.44 26.18
C GLY A 187 -10.21 -7.91 26.24
N ALA A 188 -9.46 -7.42 27.23
CA ALA A 188 -9.15 -6.00 27.38
C ALA A 188 -8.34 -5.47 26.18
N TYR A 189 -7.34 -6.22 25.73
CA TYR A 189 -6.52 -5.87 24.57
C TYR A 189 -7.35 -5.82 23.28
N CYS A 190 -8.19 -6.83 23.03
CA CYS A 190 -9.10 -6.85 21.88
C CYS A 190 -10.05 -5.66 21.94
N GLY A 191 -10.71 -5.44 23.09
CA GLY A 191 -11.64 -4.32 23.27
C GLY A 191 -10.95 -2.98 23.02
N TRP A 192 -9.77 -2.76 23.59
CA TRP A 192 -9.00 -1.53 23.40
C TRP A 192 -8.58 -1.33 21.95
N ALA A 193 -8.08 -2.37 21.28
CA ALA A 193 -7.65 -2.28 19.88
C ALA A 193 -8.82 -2.06 18.91
N LEU A 194 -9.97 -2.69 19.15
CA LEU A 194 -11.19 -2.50 18.36
C LEU A 194 -11.76 -1.09 18.54
N LEU A 195 -11.86 -0.61 19.79
CA LEU A 195 -12.29 0.76 20.08
C LEU A 195 -11.32 1.79 19.48
N GLY A 196 -10.01 1.54 19.59
CA GLY A 196 -8.98 2.37 18.97
C GLY A 196 -9.11 2.41 17.45
N SER A 197 -9.33 1.26 16.81
CA SER A 197 -9.54 1.15 15.36
C SER A 197 -10.79 1.91 14.90
N ALA A 198 -11.90 1.73 15.61
CA ALA A 198 -13.16 2.43 15.33
C ALA A 198 -13.02 3.95 15.55
N ALA A 199 -12.30 4.37 16.58
CA ALA A 199 -12.02 5.78 16.84
C ALA A 199 -11.16 6.41 15.73
N LEU A 200 -10.09 5.73 15.30
CA LEU A 200 -9.25 6.16 14.17
C LEU A 200 -10.07 6.30 12.89
N HIS A 201 -10.91 5.31 12.60
CA HIS A 201 -11.81 5.33 11.45
C HIS A 201 -12.83 6.47 11.50
N SER A 202 -13.42 6.70 12.67
CA SER A 202 -14.34 7.82 12.89
C SER A 202 -13.64 9.17 12.67
N GLN A 203 -12.42 9.33 13.18
CA GLN A 203 -11.63 10.55 13.00
C GLN A 203 -11.42 10.92 11.53
N LEU A 204 -11.19 9.94 10.65
CA LEU A 204 -11.03 10.19 9.21
C LEU A 204 -12.22 10.88 8.56
N ARG A 205 -13.44 10.68 9.09
CA ARG A 205 -14.68 11.23 8.55
C ARG A 205 -15.03 12.61 9.12
N THR A 206 -14.26 13.09 10.07
CA THR A 206 -14.48 14.41 10.69
C THR A 206 -13.64 15.49 10.03
N ARG A 207 -14.03 16.76 10.21
CA ARG A 207 -13.19 17.91 9.83
C ARG A 207 -11.84 17.98 10.56
N SER A 208 -11.72 17.24 11.66
CA SER A 208 -10.48 17.07 12.42
C SER A 208 -9.69 15.85 11.95
N SER A 209 -9.94 15.38 10.72
CA SER A 209 -9.19 14.27 10.12
C SER A 209 -7.69 14.53 10.20
N PRO A 210 -6.87 13.52 10.50
CA PRO A 210 -5.41 13.59 10.43
C PRO A 210 -4.91 14.03 9.05
N TRP A 211 -5.67 13.72 8.01
CA TRP A 211 -5.46 14.10 6.61
C TRP A 211 -6.32 15.32 6.22
N GLY A 212 -6.95 16.00 7.18
CA GLY A 212 -7.78 17.16 6.89
C GLY A 212 -6.98 18.35 6.38
N LEU A 213 -7.68 19.31 5.78
CA LEU A 213 -7.11 20.56 5.24
C LEU A 213 -7.36 21.76 6.17
N SER A 214 -7.87 21.52 7.38
CA SER A 214 -8.22 22.56 8.36
C SER A 214 -7.04 23.44 8.79
N THR A 215 -5.81 22.94 8.66
CA THR A 215 -4.57 23.62 9.05
C THR A 215 -4.00 24.54 7.97
N TRP A 216 -4.66 24.69 6.82
CA TRP A 216 -4.21 25.62 5.78
C TRP A 216 -4.26 27.08 6.25
N ASP A 217 -3.21 27.82 5.88
CA ASP A 217 -2.97 29.22 6.23
C ASP A 217 -3.39 30.16 5.09
N ALA A 218 -4.27 31.13 5.38
CA ALA A 218 -4.81 32.04 4.38
C ALA A 218 -3.84 33.16 3.97
N THR A 219 -2.68 33.27 4.63
CA THR A 219 -1.68 34.32 4.38
C THR A 219 -0.66 33.94 3.29
N TYR A 220 -0.62 32.67 2.88
CA TYR A 220 0.40 32.19 1.94
C TYR A 220 0.04 32.58 0.51
N PRO A 221 0.93 33.28 -0.22
CA PRO A 221 0.67 33.64 -1.61
C PRO A 221 0.66 32.40 -2.52
N LEU A 222 -0.03 32.52 -3.66
CA LEU A 222 0.03 31.55 -4.74
C LEU A 222 1.24 31.89 -5.62
N LEU A 223 2.09 30.91 -5.88
CA LEU A 223 3.29 31.04 -6.69
C LEU A 223 3.36 29.96 -7.76
N LEU A 224 3.90 30.32 -8.92
CA LEU A 224 4.25 29.41 -9.99
C LEU A 224 5.72 29.56 -10.34
N LYS A 225 6.39 28.42 -10.60
CA LYS A 225 7.81 28.30 -10.91
C LYS A 225 8.78 28.65 -9.78
N ASN A 226 8.31 28.93 -8.55
CA ASN A 226 9.17 29.15 -7.37
C ASN A 226 8.35 29.03 -6.06
N GLU A 227 8.97 29.36 -4.93
CA GLU A 227 8.31 29.65 -3.65
C GLU A 227 8.71 31.03 -3.09
N GLY A 228 8.13 31.44 -1.96
CA GLY A 228 8.18 32.82 -1.48
C GLY A 228 9.56 33.42 -1.18
N THR A 229 10.63 32.62 -1.00
CA THR A 229 12.00 33.15 -0.89
C THR A 229 12.67 33.39 -2.24
N GLY A 230 12.18 32.76 -3.31
CA GLY A 230 12.77 32.84 -4.63
C GLY A 230 13.94 31.87 -4.87
N ASP A 231 14.25 30.92 -3.98
CA ASP A 231 15.46 30.08 -4.08
C ASP A 231 15.21 28.64 -4.59
N ARG A 232 13.98 28.30 -4.97
CA ARG A 232 13.59 26.96 -5.43
C ARG A 232 12.92 27.01 -6.80
N ALA A 233 13.51 27.78 -7.72
CA ALA A 233 12.98 27.93 -9.07
C ALA A 233 12.82 26.59 -9.78
N TRP A 234 11.80 26.49 -10.64
CA TRP A 234 11.61 25.38 -11.55
C TRP A 234 11.85 25.79 -13.00
N GLU A 235 12.66 25.00 -13.70
CA GLU A 235 13.05 25.22 -15.09
C GLU A 235 12.03 24.59 -16.02
N GLY A 236 11.00 25.35 -16.36
CA GLY A 236 10.00 24.91 -17.32
C GLY A 236 8.89 25.94 -17.55
N ASN A 237 7.85 25.49 -18.23
CA ASN A 237 6.66 26.27 -18.54
C ASN A 237 5.43 25.64 -17.89
N ILE A 238 4.52 26.48 -17.41
CA ILE A 238 3.23 26.09 -16.83
C ILE A 238 2.15 26.86 -17.59
N ASP A 239 1.01 26.24 -17.83
CA ASP A 239 -0.16 26.88 -18.41
C ASP A 239 -1.46 26.26 -17.88
N ASN A 240 -2.58 26.95 -18.12
CA ASN A 240 -3.93 26.51 -17.80
C ASN A 240 -4.04 25.99 -16.35
N VAL A 241 -3.69 26.83 -15.38
CA VAL A 241 -3.79 26.48 -13.97
C VAL A 241 -5.25 26.63 -13.55
N GLN A 242 -5.90 25.52 -13.22
CA GLN A 242 -7.27 25.47 -12.73
C GLN A 242 -7.32 24.89 -11.31
N PHE A 243 -8.13 25.49 -10.46
CA PHE A 243 -8.30 25.05 -9.08
C PHE A 243 -9.78 24.94 -8.74
N TYR A 244 -10.18 23.88 -8.06
CA TYR A 244 -11.57 23.61 -7.67
C TYR A 244 -11.68 23.32 -6.17
N SER A 245 -12.78 23.71 -5.53
CA SER A 245 -13.11 23.46 -4.12
C SER A 245 -13.72 22.08 -3.86
N ARG A 246 -13.51 21.12 -4.76
CA ARG A 246 -14.00 19.75 -4.62
C ARG A 246 -13.06 18.75 -5.29
N SER A 247 -13.16 17.49 -4.87
CA SER A 247 -12.56 16.35 -5.57
C SER A 247 -13.43 16.02 -6.79
N LEU A 248 -12.88 16.24 -7.99
CA LEU A 248 -13.62 15.97 -9.23
C LEU A 248 -13.73 14.45 -9.46
N PRO A 249 -14.94 13.95 -9.84
CA PRO A 249 -15.11 12.55 -10.21
C PRO A 249 -14.42 12.23 -11.55
N LEU A 250 -14.26 10.93 -11.86
CA LEU A 250 -13.45 10.45 -12.97
C LEU A 250 -13.91 10.99 -14.34
N ASP A 251 -15.22 11.10 -14.56
CA ASP A 251 -15.81 11.66 -15.78
C ASP A 251 -15.45 13.14 -15.98
N GLU A 252 -15.38 13.91 -14.90
CA GLU A 252 -14.97 15.32 -14.95
C GLU A 252 -13.46 15.48 -15.14
N VAL A 253 -12.67 14.60 -14.54
CA VAL A 253 -11.23 14.51 -14.82
C VAL A 253 -11.00 14.16 -16.29
N ALA A 254 -11.79 13.25 -16.86
CA ALA A 254 -11.74 12.92 -18.29
C ALA A 254 -12.00 14.15 -19.16
N ARG A 255 -12.97 14.99 -18.76
CA ARG A 255 -13.27 16.25 -19.46
C ARG A 255 -12.12 17.26 -19.37
N LEU A 256 -11.38 17.33 -18.26
CA LEU A 256 -10.18 18.18 -18.17
C LEU A 256 -9.09 17.76 -19.17
N PHE A 257 -8.89 16.45 -19.35
CA PHE A 257 -7.93 15.94 -20.33
C PHE A 257 -8.39 16.17 -21.78
N ALA A 258 -9.69 16.03 -22.05
CA ALA A 258 -10.26 16.28 -23.37
C ALA A 258 -10.27 17.78 -23.75
N GLN A 259 -10.42 18.66 -22.75
CA GLN A 259 -10.55 20.10 -22.95
C GLN A 259 -9.57 20.88 -22.05
N PRO A 260 -8.27 20.69 -22.23
CA PRO A 260 -7.24 21.17 -21.31
C PRO A 260 -7.03 22.69 -21.35
N ASN A 261 -7.69 23.42 -22.25
CA ASN A 261 -7.55 24.87 -22.39
C ASN A 261 -8.83 25.63 -22.06
N SER A 262 -9.87 24.91 -21.61
CA SER A 262 -11.19 25.45 -21.33
C SER A 262 -11.53 25.22 -19.87
N ALA A 263 -12.27 26.15 -19.27
CA ALA A 263 -12.97 25.85 -18.03
C ALA A 263 -13.98 24.73 -18.31
N LEU A 264 -14.16 23.81 -17.37
CA LEU A 264 -15.27 22.88 -17.47
C LEU A 264 -16.58 23.67 -17.32
N SER A 265 -17.38 23.72 -18.38
CA SER A 265 -18.72 24.29 -18.35
C SER A 265 -19.72 23.20 -18.65
N ASP A 266 -20.66 22.97 -17.73
CA ASP A 266 -21.95 22.42 -18.15
C ASP A 266 -22.76 23.57 -18.78
N ASN A 267 -23.66 23.28 -19.72
CA ASN A 267 -24.49 24.28 -20.41
C ASN A 267 -25.39 25.13 -19.47
N ALA A 268 -25.32 24.90 -18.15
CA ALA A 268 -25.92 25.72 -17.12
C ALA A 268 -24.81 26.46 -16.34
N ALA A 269 -24.83 27.79 -16.42
CA ALA A 269 -24.02 28.70 -15.58
C ALA A 269 -24.23 28.50 -14.06
N SER A 270 -25.22 27.69 -13.67
CA SER A 270 -25.56 27.31 -12.29
C SER A 270 -25.10 25.90 -11.89
N SER A 271 -24.30 25.22 -12.72
CA SER A 271 -23.80 23.87 -12.40
C SER A 271 -22.89 23.88 -11.16
N GLN A 272 -22.97 22.80 -10.38
CA GLN A 272 -22.13 22.57 -9.20
C GLN A 272 -20.63 22.65 -9.54
N LEU A 273 -20.27 22.28 -10.77
CA LEU A 273 -18.92 22.39 -11.32
C LEU A 273 -18.46 23.84 -11.45
N ALA A 274 -19.26 24.69 -12.09
CA ALA A 274 -18.96 26.12 -12.23
C ALA A 274 -18.82 26.81 -10.86
N GLN A 275 -19.70 26.48 -9.90
CA GLN A 275 -19.64 27.02 -8.54
C GLN A 275 -18.41 26.52 -7.76
N SER A 276 -17.88 25.35 -8.10
CA SER A 276 -16.69 24.80 -7.45
C SER A 276 -15.38 25.34 -8.01
N GLN A 277 -15.37 25.99 -9.18
CA GLN A 277 -14.14 26.51 -9.78
C GLN A 277 -13.66 27.75 -9.02
N LEU A 278 -12.53 27.60 -8.33
CA LEU A 278 -11.90 28.64 -7.54
C LEU A 278 -10.91 29.48 -8.31
N ALA A 279 -10.26 28.93 -9.35
CA ALA A 279 -9.24 29.64 -10.11
C ALA A 279 -9.16 29.13 -11.54
N HIS A 280 -8.86 30.02 -12.49
CA HIS A 280 -8.45 29.67 -13.83
C HIS A 280 -7.46 30.72 -14.38
N TYR A 281 -6.18 30.36 -14.46
CA TYR A 281 -5.15 31.20 -15.07
C TYR A 281 -4.67 30.59 -16.39
N ARG A 282 -4.71 31.40 -17.45
CA ARG A 282 -4.09 31.07 -18.75
C ARG A 282 -2.84 31.90 -18.94
N LEU A 283 -1.70 31.24 -18.97
CA LEU A 283 -0.37 31.84 -18.93
C LEU A 283 0.28 31.91 -20.31
N SER A 284 -0.15 31.05 -21.24
CA SER A 284 0.35 31.06 -22.61
C SER A 284 -0.77 31.21 -23.65
N GLY A 285 -0.42 31.92 -24.73
CA GLY A 285 -1.05 31.78 -26.04
C GLY A 285 -0.57 30.55 -26.81
N ARG A 286 0.57 29.92 -26.44
CA ARG A 286 1.06 28.62 -26.92
C ARG A 286 2.30 28.20 -26.11
N LEU A 287 2.33 26.96 -25.61
CA LEU A 287 3.43 26.31 -24.89
C LEU A 287 4.65 26.03 -25.81
N SER A 288 5.14 27.05 -26.53
CA SER A 288 6.23 26.92 -27.51
C SER A 288 7.28 28.04 -27.34
N GLY A 289 7.95 28.06 -26.18
CA GLY A 289 9.32 28.57 -26.09
C GLY A 289 9.55 30.03 -25.68
N ARG A 290 8.52 30.87 -25.47
CA ARG A 290 8.70 32.19 -24.86
C ARG A 290 7.42 32.64 -24.15
N LEU A 291 7.51 32.88 -22.84
CA LEU A 291 6.45 33.49 -22.04
C LEU A 291 6.18 34.91 -22.59
N SER A 292 5.21 35.04 -23.49
CA SER A 292 4.82 36.31 -24.14
C SER A 292 3.58 36.95 -23.50
N GLY A 293 3.12 36.47 -22.35
CA GLY A 293 2.04 37.11 -21.61
C GLY A 293 2.55 38.33 -20.85
N SER A 294 1.92 39.49 -21.08
CA SER A 294 2.13 40.69 -20.26
C SER A 294 1.38 40.50 -18.93
N ALA A 295 2.07 39.97 -17.91
CA ALA A 295 1.51 39.98 -16.56
C ALA A 295 1.12 41.41 -16.16
N PRO A 296 0.06 41.63 -15.36
CA PRO A 296 -0.61 40.64 -14.52
C PRO A 296 -1.52 39.68 -15.30
N TYR A 297 -1.43 38.38 -15.00
CA TYR A 297 -2.37 37.38 -15.50
C TYR A 297 -3.64 37.42 -14.65
N VAL A 298 -4.75 37.71 -15.29
CA VAL A 298 -6.07 37.80 -14.66
C VAL A 298 -6.60 36.39 -14.39
N ASP A 299 -7.21 36.20 -13.23
CA ASP A 299 -8.00 35.00 -12.95
C ASP A 299 -9.30 35.04 -13.76
N LEU A 300 -9.43 34.13 -14.72
CA LEU A 300 -10.61 34.03 -15.58
C LEU A 300 -11.87 33.60 -14.82
N SER A 301 -11.72 33.01 -13.62
CA SER A 301 -12.85 32.70 -12.75
C SER A 301 -13.37 33.93 -11.99
N GLY A 302 -12.57 34.99 -11.88
CA GLY A 302 -12.92 36.22 -11.18
C GLY A 302 -12.92 36.13 -9.65
N HIS A 303 -12.43 35.04 -9.07
CA HIS A 303 -12.49 34.79 -7.62
C HIS A 303 -11.18 35.07 -6.89
N LEU A 304 -10.03 35.06 -7.57
CA LEU A 304 -8.70 35.16 -6.98
C LEU A 304 -7.88 36.36 -7.47
N PRO A 305 -6.83 36.76 -6.71
CA PRO A 305 -5.95 37.85 -7.11
C PRO A 305 -5.11 37.51 -8.34
N ASN A 306 -4.87 38.50 -9.19
CA ASN A 306 -4.02 38.36 -10.38
C ASN A 306 -2.60 37.87 -10.03
N LEU A 307 -1.96 37.16 -10.97
CA LEU A 307 -0.57 36.76 -10.88
C LEU A 307 0.35 37.77 -11.56
N ALA A 308 1.33 38.30 -10.83
CA ALA A 308 2.32 39.24 -11.33
C ALA A 308 3.73 38.64 -11.35
N TRP A 309 4.58 39.14 -12.24
CA TRP A 309 5.99 38.76 -12.28
C TRP A 309 6.72 39.23 -11.01
N LYS A 310 7.59 38.35 -10.51
CA LYS A 310 8.58 38.64 -9.48
C LYS A 310 9.94 38.16 -9.97
N ASP A 311 10.95 38.93 -9.63
CA ASP A 311 12.34 38.62 -9.95
C ASP A 311 13.04 38.02 -8.72
N SER A 312 13.91 37.04 -8.94
CA SER A 312 14.78 36.45 -7.93
C SER A 312 16.14 36.12 -8.56
N PRO A 313 17.19 35.89 -7.75
CA PRO A 313 18.49 35.45 -8.26
C PRO A 313 18.43 34.16 -9.11
N SER A 314 17.44 33.30 -8.85
CA SER A 314 17.24 32.03 -9.58
C SER A 314 16.33 32.15 -10.81
N GLY A 315 15.84 33.37 -11.13
CA GLY A 315 14.99 33.65 -12.29
C GLY A 315 13.66 34.32 -11.95
N ARG A 316 12.84 34.54 -12.99
CA ARG A 316 11.51 35.13 -12.83
C ARG A 316 10.46 34.07 -12.52
N TYR A 317 9.55 34.41 -11.62
CA TYR A 317 8.43 33.56 -11.21
C TYR A 317 7.15 34.38 -11.09
N LEU A 318 6.00 33.70 -11.02
CA LEU A 318 4.72 34.36 -10.84
C LEU A 318 4.27 34.25 -9.40
N GLN A 319 3.70 35.34 -8.87
CA GLN A 319 3.14 35.39 -7.54
C GLN A 319 1.82 36.16 -7.55
N SER A 320 0.84 35.72 -6.78
CA SER A 320 -0.40 36.47 -6.57
C SER A 320 -0.12 37.82 -5.89
N VAL A 321 -0.79 38.87 -6.37
CA VAL A 321 -0.61 40.24 -5.85
C VAL A 321 -1.00 40.39 -4.38
N SER A 322 -1.88 39.51 -3.90
CA SER A 322 -2.24 39.33 -2.49
C SER A 322 -2.47 37.85 -2.19
N ALA A 323 -2.55 37.48 -0.91
CA ALA A 323 -2.83 36.10 -0.53
C ALA A 323 -4.25 35.67 -0.95
N PRO A 324 -4.44 34.49 -1.58
CA PRO A 324 -5.75 34.01 -2.03
C PRO A 324 -6.59 33.45 -0.88
N ALA A 325 -7.00 34.30 0.07
CA ALA A 325 -7.71 33.89 1.28
C ALA A 325 -9.05 33.18 1.00
N SER A 326 -9.75 33.57 -0.08
CA SER A 326 -10.99 32.92 -0.53
C SER A 326 -10.77 31.47 -0.96
N LEU A 327 -9.67 31.17 -1.67
CA LEU A 327 -9.28 29.79 -2.02
C LEU A 327 -9.07 28.97 -0.75
N VAL A 328 -8.28 29.48 0.19
CA VAL A 328 -7.97 28.74 1.42
C VAL A 328 -9.23 28.51 2.27
N LYS A 329 -10.11 29.51 2.35
CA LYS A 329 -11.41 29.37 3.02
C LYS A 329 -12.26 28.26 2.38
N ALA A 330 -12.41 28.28 1.06
CA ALA A 330 -13.21 27.29 0.34
C ALA A 330 -12.66 25.86 0.48
N VAL A 331 -11.33 25.70 0.45
CA VAL A 331 -10.67 24.40 0.67
C VAL A 331 -10.87 23.90 2.11
N LYS A 332 -10.80 24.80 3.10
CA LYS A 332 -11.08 24.44 4.51
C LYS A 332 -12.54 24.06 4.73
N GLU A 333 -13.49 24.70 4.06
CA GLU A 333 -14.91 24.42 4.18
C GLU A 333 -15.31 23.09 3.53
N SER A 334 -14.78 22.84 2.32
CA SER A 334 -15.03 21.62 1.55
C SER A 334 -14.23 20.40 2.01
N GLN A 335 -13.08 20.60 2.67
CA GLN A 335 -12.10 19.56 2.97
C GLN A 335 -11.67 18.76 1.71
N ALA A 336 -11.76 19.38 0.54
CA ALA A 336 -11.44 18.76 -0.73
C ALA A 336 -10.94 19.81 -1.73
N PHE A 337 -10.15 19.38 -2.72
CA PHE A 337 -9.80 20.24 -3.84
C PHE A 337 -9.41 19.42 -5.08
N THR A 338 -9.39 20.11 -6.22
CA THR A 338 -8.75 19.62 -7.43
C THR A 338 -7.83 20.70 -7.99
N LEU A 339 -6.60 20.32 -8.34
CA LEU A 339 -5.62 21.16 -9.01
C LEU A 339 -5.32 20.55 -10.38
N SER A 340 -5.41 21.35 -11.44
CA SER A 340 -5.00 20.95 -12.78
C SER A 340 -4.11 22.01 -13.41
N PHE A 341 -3.10 21.58 -14.15
CA PHE A 341 -2.30 22.46 -15.00
C PHE A 341 -1.57 21.68 -16.08
N SER A 342 -1.21 22.36 -17.16
CA SER A 342 -0.29 21.86 -18.17
C SER A 342 1.13 22.29 -17.86
N PHE A 343 2.12 21.46 -18.13
CA PHE A 343 3.52 21.79 -17.88
C PHE A 343 4.47 21.16 -18.91
N ALA A 344 5.64 21.77 -19.09
CA ALA A 344 6.73 21.22 -19.87
C ALA A 344 8.05 21.54 -19.16
N THR A 345 8.85 20.53 -18.81
CA THR A 345 10.14 20.74 -18.15
C THR A 345 11.20 21.07 -19.18
N ASN A 346 12.06 22.04 -18.88
CA ASN A 346 13.27 22.27 -19.65
C ASN A 346 14.44 21.48 -19.08
N ASN A 347 14.32 20.85 -17.91
CA ASN A 347 15.40 20.12 -17.26
C ASN A 347 14.85 18.88 -16.56
N ASN A 348 14.95 17.72 -17.21
CA ASN A 348 14.38 16.46 -16.73
C ASN A 348 15.12 15.82 -15.53
N THR A 349 16.21 16.42 -15.06
CA THR A 349 16.99 15.93 -13.91
C THR A 349 17.14 16.97 -12.81
N GLN A 350 16.37 18.05 -12.84
CA GLN A 350 16.49 19.15 -11.88
C GLN A 350 16.35 18.65 -10.42
N SER A 351 17.34 19.00 -9.59
CA SER A 351 17.32 18.67 -8.16
C SER A 351 16.16 19.38 -7.45
N GLY A 352 15.60 18.75 -6.42
CA GLY A 352 14.28 19.11 -5.97
C GLY A 352 13.99 19.07 -4.47
N PRO A 353 12.71 19.36 -4.11
CA PRO A 353 11.66 19.65 -5.07
C PRO A 353 11.77 21.08 -5.61
N ALA A 354 11.90 21.22 -6.93
CA ALA A 354 11.85 22.48 -7.65
C ALA A 354 10.37 22.86 -7.83
N ARG A 355 9.99 24.08 -7.45
CA ARG A 355 8.57 24.43 -7.22
C ARG A 355 7.87 24.77 -8.53
N MET A 356 6.99 23.88 -8.98
CA MET A 356 6.13 24.14 -10.14
C MET A 356 4.94 25.00 -9.71
N PHE A 357 4.19 24.52 -8.72
CA PHE A 357 3.06 25.21 -8.10
C PHE A 357 3.30 25.26 -6.59
N SER A 358 3.09 26.41 -5.95
CA SER A 358 3.24 26.54 -4.50
C SER A 358 2.23 27.50 -3.88
N LEU A 359 1.68 27.12 -2.73
CA LEU A 359 1.01 28.01 -1.79
C LEU A 359 1.88 28.06 -0.53
N SER A 360 2.86 28.95 -0.50
CA SER A 360 3.88 28.98 0.56
C SER A 360 4.50 30.35 0.76
N ILE A 361 5.09 30.57 1.92
CA ILE A 361 5.92 31.76 2.18
C ILE A 361 7.42 31.44 2.12
N ASP A 362 7.82 30.20 2.43
CA ASP A 362 9.23 29.80 2.49
C ASP A 362 9.42 28.26 2.36
N PRO A 363 10.68 27.75 2.39
CA PRO A 363 10.98 26.32 2.33
C PRO A 363 10.48 25.45 3.50
N TYR A 364 9.93 26.04 4.56
CA TYR A 364 9.47 25.38 5.77
C TYR A 364 7.99 25.61 6.08
N HIS A 365 7.31 26.51 5.37
CA HIS A 365 5.93 26.90 5.60
C HIS A 365 5.12 26.94 4.30
N ARG A 366 4.23 25.96 4.12
CA ARG A 366 3.41 25.79 2.91
C ARG A 366 2.06 25.18 3.22
N ASN A 367 1.08 25.42 2.36
CA ASN A 367 -0.16 24.64 2.30
C ASN A 367 -0.05 23.51 1.29
N LEU A 368 0.48 23.81 0.10
CA LEU A 368 0.61 22.87 -1.01
C LEU A 368 1.85 23.21 -1.83
N THR A 369 2.57 22.19 -2.27
CA THR A 369 3.61 22.29 -3.29
C THR A 369 3.49 21.11 -4.24
N VAL A 370 3.45 21.39 -5.54
CA VAL A 370 3.75 20.44 -6.60
C VAL A 370 5.10 20.82 -7.18
N GLY A 371 6.04 19.89 -7.23
CA GLY A 371 7.38 20.16 -7.71
C GLY A 371 8.05 18.98 -8.37
N GLN A 372 9.19 19.24 -9.01
CA GLN A 372 10.02 18.23 -9.64
C GLN A 372 11.19 17.85 -8.70
N ALA A 373 11.40 16.56 -8.49
CA ALA A 373 12.56 16.02 -7.78
C ALA A 373 13.27 14.99 -8.66
N GLY A 374 14.31 15.43 -9.37
CA GLY A 374 14.96 14.63 -10.40
C GLY A 374 13.96 14.27 -11.50
N ARG A 375 13.74 12.97 -11.71
CA ARG A 375 12.79 12.43 -12.69
C ARG A 375 11.37 12.24 -12.15
N HIS A 376 11.10 12.70 -10.94
CA HIS A 376 9.86 12.43 -10.22
C HIS A 376 9.06 13.70 -9.98
N LEU A 377 7.75 13.56 -9.87
CA LEU A 377 6.90 14.59 -9.30
C LEU A 377 6.85 14.40 -7.78
N SER A 378 7.03 15.48 -7.02
CA SER A 378 6.94 15.53 -5.56
C SER A 378 5.76 16.41 -5.18
N LEU A 379 4.87 15.85 -4.35
CA LEU A 379 3.72 16.55 -3.78
C LEU A 379 3.91 16.65 -2.27
N ARG A 380 3.85 17.89 -1.77
CA ARG A 380 3.90 18.21 -0.35
C ARG A 380 2.63 18.95 0.03
N LEU A 381 1.98 18.49 1.09
CA LEU A 381 0.67 18.96 1.47
C LEU A 381 0.61 19.13 2.98
N ARG A 382 0.10 20.27 3.44
CA ARG A 382 -0.14 20.53 4.85
C ARG A 382 -1.47 19.93 5.30
N THR A 383 -1.37 19.10 6.32
CA THR A 383 -2.43 18.44 7.09
C THR A 383 -2.04 18.46 8.57
N PRO A 384 -2.93 18.11 9.51
CA PRO A 384 -2.59 18.00 10.93
C PRO A 384 -1.36 17.13 11.24
N ILE A 385 -1.12 16.05 10.47
CA ILE A 385 0.01 15.15 10.72
C ILE A 385 1.30 15.55 10.01
N THR A 386 1.22 16.41 8.99
CA THR A 386 2.39 16.77 8.17
C THR A 386 3.14 18.02 8.61
N THR A 387 2.76 18.62 9.75
CA THR A 387 3.29 19.89 10.27
C THR A 387 3.13 21.07 9.29
N ASN A 388 3.66 22.24 9.64
CA ASN A 388 3.55 23.45 8.82
C ASN A 388 4.34 23.37 7.50
N ASN A 389 5.30 22.45 7.39
CA ASN A 389 6.08 22.26 6.15
C ASN A 389 5.37 21.35 5.15
N GLY A 390 4.36 20.57 5.55
CA GLY A 390 3.72 19.61 4.63
C GLY A 390 4.68 18.56 4.05
N HIS A 391 5.88 18.42 4.63
CA HIS A 391 6.98 17.65 4.06
C HIS A 391 6.86 16.16 4.35
N ARG A 392 6.17 15.77 5.43
CA ARG A 392 6.13 14.39 5.90
C ARG A 392 4.71 13.96 6.19
N PRO A 393 4.18 12.94 5.52
CA PRO A 393 4.76 12.29 4.34
C PRO A 393 4.82 13.16 3.08
N GLU A 394 5.80 12.90 2.23
CA GLU A 394 5.87 13.40 0.85
C GLU A 394 5.29 12.33 -0.09
N PHE A 395 4.47 12.74 -1.06
CA PHE A 395 3.95 11.85 -2.10
C PHE A 395 4.81 11.99 -3.34
N LEU A 396 5.27 10.85 -3.86
CA LEU A 396 6.18 10.84 -5.02
C LEU A 396 5.57 10.05 -6.17
N ILE A 397 5.50 10.66 -7.34
CA ILE A 397 5.10 10.02 -8.59
C ILE A 397 6.37 9.77 -9.40
N SER A 398 6.69 8.49 -9.60
CA SER A 398 7.93 8.09 -10.25
C SER A 398 7.93 8.37 -11.74
N ASN A 399 9.12 8.63 -12.29
CA ASN A 399 9.43 8.69 -13.72
C ASN A 399 8.57 9.58 -14.63
N VAL A 400 7.86 10.58 -14.10
CA VAL A 400 7.09 11.55 -14.90
C VAL A 400 7.95 12.24 -15.96
N PHE A 401 9.20 12.56 -15.64
CA PHE A 401 10.12 13.27 -16.54
C PHE A 401 11.15 12.33 -17.21
N SER A 402 10.92 11.02 -17.21
CA SER A 402 11.94 10.04 -17.65
C SER A 402 12.14 10.00 -19.17
N MET A 403 11.07 10.18 -19.94
CA MET A 403 11.06 10.17 -21.42
C MET A 403 11.28 11.57 -22.02
N GLU A 404 11.52 12.57 -21.19
CA GLU A 404 11.75 13.93 -21.66
C GLU A 404 13.07 14.04 -22.42
N PRO A 405 13.11 14.72 -23.57
CA PRO A 405 14.34 14.94 -24.30
C PRO A 405 15.37 15.59 -23.37
N SER A 406 16.62 15.11 -23.42
CA SER A 406 17.67 15.77 -22.64
C SER A 406 17.81 17.22 -23.14
N THR A 407 18.15 18.14 -22.25
CA THR A 407 18.51 19.53 -22.59
C THR A 407 19.54 19.61 -23.73
N ALA A 408 20.41 18.61 -23.84
CA ALA A 408 21.43 18.50 -24.87
C ALA A 408 20.90 18.15 -26.27
N SER A 409 19.67 17.61 -26.38
CA SER A 409 19.10 17.15 -27.64
C SER A 409 18.50 18.26 -28.51
N GLY A 410 18.24 19.44 -27.95
CA GLY A 410 17.61 20.57 -28.66
C GLY A 410 16.15 20.34 -29.09
N ALA A 411 15.56 19.18 -28.78
CA ALA A 411 14.16 18.89 -29.05
C ALA A 411 13.23 19.71 -28.14
N ALA A 412 12.05 20.06 -28.65
CA ALA A 412 11.06 20.78 -27.86
C ALA A 412 10.59 19.90 -26.69
N PRO A 413 10.49 20.45 -25.46
CA PRO A 413 10.03 19.69 -24.31
C PRO A 413 8.57 19.28 -24.47
N ARG A 414 8.23 18.08 -23.98
CA ARG A 414 6.88 17.54 -24.10
C ARG A 414 5.95 18.29 -23.17
N VAL A 415 4.74 18.57 -23.66
CA VAL A 415 3.67 19.12 -22.84
C VAL A 415 2.96 17.96 -22.15
N HIS A 416 2.92 18.03 -20.83
CA HIS A 416 2.14 17.15 -19.98
C HIS A 416 0.91 17.84 -19.42
N GLN A 417 -0.10 17.04 -19.10
CA GLN A 417 -1.28 17.48 -18.38
C GLN A 417 -1.33 16.80 -17.01
N PHE A 418 -1.47 17.60 -15.97
CA PHE A 418 -1.58 17.13 -14.60
C PHE A 418 -2.97 17.41 -14.05
N VAL A 419 -3.55 16.42 -13.37
CA VAL A 419 -4.74 16.60 -12.55
C VAL A 419 -4.52 15.92 -11.20
N MET A 420 -4.77 16.62 -10.11
CA MET A 420 -4.68 16.12 -8.74
C MET A 420 -6.01 16.35 -8.04
N THR A 421 -6.65 15.30 -7.55
CA THR A 421 -7.86 15.36 -6.73
C THR A 421 -7.54 14.95 -5.30
N TYR A 422 -8.17 15.61 -4.34
CA TYR A 422 -7.97 15.37 -2.91
C TYR A 422 -9.29 15.47 -2.16
N ASP A 423 -9.57 14.48 -1.31
CA ASP A 423 -10.67 14.50 -0.35
C ASP A 423 -10.38 13.61 0.88
N ALA A 424 -11.41 13.36 1.69
CA ALA A 424 -11.32 12.52 2.88
C ALA A 424 -10.96 11.04 2.59
N SER A 425 -11.17 10.56 1.36
CA SER A 425 -10.86 9.18 0.96
C SER A 425 -9.41 8.99 0.53
N GLY A 426 -8.78 10.05 0.00
CA GLY A 426 -7.43 9.93 -0.51
C GLY A 426 -6.99 11.08 -1.42
N LEU A 427 -5.81 10.85 -1.98
CA LEU A 427 -5.19 11.65 -3.03
C LEU A 427 -5.15 10.83 -4.31
N SER A 428 -5.62 11.38 -5.42
CA SER A 428 -5.38 10.82 -6.76
C SER A 428 -4.68 11.83 -7.64
N ALA A 429 -3.68 11.40 -8.39
CA ALA A 429 -2.98 12.21 -9.37
C ALA A 429 -2.97 11.49 -10.72
N TYR A 430 -3.16 12.24 -11.80
CA TYR A 430 -3.22 11.74 -13.16
C TYR A 430 -2.25 12.54 -14.02
N VAL A 431 -1.52 11.84 -14.89
CA VAL A 431 -0.53 12.46 -15.81
C VAL A 431 -0.84 12.02 -17.23
N ASP A 432 -1.17 12.99 -18.10
CA ASP A 432 -1.50 12.86 -19.52
C ASP A 432 -2.76 12.05 -19.87
N THR A 433 -3.07 11.00 -19.12
CA THR A 433 -4.21 10.10 -19.35
C THR A 433 -4.77 9.57 -18.02
N LEU A 434 -6.05 9.19 -18.03
CA LEU A 434 -6.71 8.52 -16.91
C LEU A 434 -6.05 7.19 -16.53
N ALA A 435 -5.43 6.50 -17.50
CA ALA A 435 -4.73 5.23 -17.26
C ALA A 435 -3.50 5.42 -16.36
N ASN A 436 -2.86 6.60 -16.42
CA ASN A 436 -1.70 6.95 -15.61
C ASN A 436 -2.13 7.54 -14.26
N GLN A 437 -2.92 6.77 -13.51
CA GLN A 437 -3.42 7.15 -12.19
C GLN A 437 -2.47 6.71 -11.07
N TYR A 438 -2.16 7.65 -10.18
CA TYR A 438 -1.39 7.44 -8.96
C TYR A 438 -2.28 7.78 -7.76
N ARG A 439 -2.74 6.74 -7.06
CA ARG A 439 -3.69 6.88 -5.95
C ARG A 439 -3.07 6.50 -4.62
N PHE A 440 -3.35 7.30 -3.59
CA PHE A 440 -3.07 6.99 -2.20
C PHE A 440 -4.34 7.13 -1.37
N ASP A 441 -4.78 6.01 -0.78
CA ASP A 441 -5.94 5.98 0.10
C ASP A 441 -5.59 6.40 1.53
N PHE A 442 -6.39 7.29 2.10
CA PHE A 442 -6.29 7.63 3.52
C PHE A 442 -6.94 6.51 4.34
N THR A 443 -6.08 5.72 4.97
CA THR A 443 -6.49 4.56 5.77
C THR A 443 -6.27 4.84 7.26
N PRO A 444 -7.11 4.28 8.16
CA PRO A 444 -6.90 4.41 9.62
C PRO A 444 -5.51 3.91 10.04
N GLU A 445 -5.03 2.85 9.38
CA GLU A 445 -3.73 2.24 9.62
C GLU A 445 -2.58 3.20 9.27
N ALA A 446 -2.64 3.85 8.10
CA ALA A 446 -1.64 4.85 7.72
C ALA A 446 -1.70 6.06 8.65
N ALA A 447 -2.90 6.52 9.03
CA ALA A 447 -3.06 7.64 9.96
C ALA A 447 -2.42 7.35 11.31
N PHE A 448 -2.69 6.17 11.89
CA PHE A 448 -2.12 5.74 13.15
C PHE A 448 -0.59 5.71 13.10
N LEU A 449 -0.03 5.10 12.06
CA LEU A 449 1.42 4.96 11.92
C LEU A 449 2.07 6.33 11.77
N TRP A 450 1.57 7.22 10.93
CA TRP A 450 2.18 8.52 10.71
C TRP A 450 2.08 9.44 11.93
N GLN A 451 0.97 9.41 12.67
CA GLN A 451 0.82 10.14 13.93
C GLN A 451 1.82 9.69 15.02
N ARG A 452 2.22 8.41 14.99
CA ARG A 452 3.09 7.80 16.00
C ARG A 452 4.51 7.53 15.51
N SER A 453 4.79 7.82 14.24
CA SER A 453 6.06 7.49 13.61
C SER A 453 7.19 8.36 14.17
N PRO A 454 8.33 7.78 14.56
CA PRO A 454 9.51 8.56 14.93
C PRO A 454 10.04 9.32 13.70
N PRO A 455 10.78 10.43 13.89
CA PRO A 455 11.28 11.26 12.80
C PRO A 455 12.12 10.53 11.74
N MET A 456 12.69 9.35 12.06
CA MET A 456 13.45 8.51 11.12
C MET A 456 12.59 7.84 10.03
N ALA A 457 11.26 7.77 10.18
CA ALA A 457 10.35 7.24 9.15
C ALA A 457 10.27 8.13 7.89
N SER A 458 10.99 9.24 7.85
CA SER A 458 11.03 10.21 6.75
C SER A 458 11.66 9.73 5.45
N SER A 459 12.34 8.59 5.45
CA SER A 459 12.79 7.91 4.23
C SER A 459 11.65 7.15 3.53
N ILE A 460 10.50 7.00 4.20
CA ILE A 460 9.34 6.30 3.66
C ILE A 460 8.40 7.34 3.05
N HIS A 461 8.35 7.38 1.72
CA HIS A 461 7.43 8.23 0.98
C HIS A 461 6.05 7.57 0.87
N LEU A 462 4.99 8.38 0.81
CA LEU A 462 3.68 7.85 0.44
C LEU A 462 3.66 7.56 -1.05
N SER A 463 3.37 6.31 -1.35
CA SER A 463 3.12 5.84 -2.70
C SER A 463 1.99 4.82 -2.65
N ALA A 464 1.34 4.60 -3.79
CA ALA A 464 0.34 3.54 -3.94
C ALA A 464 0.88 2.15 -3.50
N SER A 465 2.21 1.95 -3.59
CA SER A 465 2.89 0.72 -3.19
C SER A 465 3.07 0.55 -1.67
N ALA A 466 3.01 1.65 -0.90
CA ALA A 466 3.24 1.63 0.54
C ALA A 466 1.98 1.30 1.36
N THR A 467 0.78 1.50 0.80
CA THR A 467 -0.49 1.22 1.50
C THR A 467 -0.62 -0.20 2.06
N PRO A 468 -0.27 -1.27 1.31
CA PRO A 468 -0.26 -2.64 1.85
C PRO A 468 0.69 -2.82 3.04
N PHE A 469 1.84 -2.14 3.03
CA PHE A 469 2.82 -2.20 4.11
C PHE A 469 2.26 -1.63 5.41
N TYR A 470 1.62 -0.45 5.36
CA TYR A 470 0.99 0.15 6.54
C TYR A 470 -0.13 -0.72 7.10
N LYS A 471 -0.96 -1.28 6.22
CA LYS A 471 -2.02 -2.24 6.57
C LYS A 471 -1.46 -3.47 7.28
N ALA A 472 -0.39 -4.05 6.75
CA ALA A 472 0.25 -5.24 7.31
C ALA A 472 0.92 -4.96 8.67
N LEU A 473 1.61 -3.82 8.81
CA LEU A 473 2.26 -3.43 10.05
C LEU A 473 1.23 -3.23 11.17
N TYR A 474 0.16 -2.48 10.90
CA TYR A 474 -0.93 -2.26 11.86
C TYR A 474 -1.62 -3.57 12.26
N ARG A 475 -1.94 -4.43 11.28
CA ARG A 475 -2.57 -5.74 11.53
C ARG A 475 -1.66 -6.68 12.32
N SER A 476 -0.34 -6.62 12.10
CA SER A 476 0.64 -7.41 12.87
C SER A 476 0.71 -6.95 14.33
N LEU A 477 0.62 -5.64 14.58
CA LEU A 477 0.53 -5.09 15.94
C LEU A 477 -0.69 -5.61 16.69
N PHE A 478 -1.79 -5.93 15.99
CA PHE A 478 -2.98 -6.58 16.55
C PHE A 478 -2.83 -8.11 16.68
N ALA A 479 -2.45 -8.77 15.59
CA ALA A 479 -2.50 -10.22 15.44
C ALA A 479 -1.45 -10.96 16.28
N ILE A 480 -0.24 -10.42 16.40
CA ILE A 480 0.86 -11.11 17.10
C ILE A 480 0.58 -11.17 18.61
N PRO A 481 0.25 -10.07 19.31
CA PRO A 481 -0.09 -10.14 20.73
C PRO A 481 -1.32 -11.00 21.00
N LEU A 482 -2.33 -10.93 20.12
CA LEU A 482 -3.52 -11.80 20.18
C LEU A 482 -3.13 -13.28 20.19
N GLY A 483 -2.33 -13.72 19.21
CA GLY A 483 -1.89 -15.12 19.11
C GLY A 483 -1.05 -15.58 20.30
N LEU A 484 -0.12 -14.74 20.78
CA LEU A 484 0.73 -15.06 21.93
C LEU A 484 -0.05 -15.15 23.25
N LEU A 485 -0.94 -14.20 23.53
CA LEU A 485 -1.80 -14.22 24.71
C LEU A 485 -2.73 -15.42 24.69
N LEU A 486 -3.29 -15.73 23.51
CA LEU A 486 -4.11 -16.92 23.32
C LEU A 486 -3.31 -18.20 23.57
N ALA A 487 -2.05 -18.28 23.15
CA ALA A 487 -1.21 -19.45 23.37
C ALA A 487 -0.97 -19.72 24.86
N ILE A 488 -0.80 -18.66 25.67
CA ILE A 488 -0.67 -18.78 27.13
C ILE A 488 -2.00 -19.17 27.77
N ALA A 489 -3.12 -18.60 27.29
CA ALA A 489 -4.46 -18.88 27.81
C ALA A 489 -4.96 -20.30 27.45
N THR A 490 -4.48 -20.88 26.36
CA THR A 490 -4.92 -22.19 25.86
C THR A 490 -4.53 -23.31 26.86
N PRO A 491 -5.46 -24.12 27.40
CA PRO A 491 -5.08 -25.25 28.24
C PRO A 491 -4.26 -26.33 27.48
N PRO A 492 -3.32 -27.04 28.13
CA PRO A 492 -2.52 -28.08 27.48
C PRO A 492 -3.34 -29.31 27.03
N GLN A 493 -4.50 -29.56 27.65
CA GLN A 493 -5.31 -30.76 27.45
C GLN A 493 -6.67 -30.44 26.81
N LEU A 494 -6.68 -29.72 25.69
CA LEU A 494 -7.91 -29.48 24.93
C LEU A 494 -8.23 -30.63 23.97
N THR A 495 -9.48 -31.08 23.98
CA THR A 495 -10.05 -31.92 22.92
C THR A 495 -10.05 -31.16 21.59
N GLN A 496 -10.02 -31.89 20.47
CA GLN A 496 -9.97 -31.29 19.13
C GLN A 496 -11.13 -30.30 18.89
N SER A 497 -12.34 -30.64 19.31
CA SER A 497 -13.53 -29.77 19.22
C SER A 497 -13.37 -28.48 20.01
N ARG A 498 -12.78 -28.53 21.22
CA ARG A 498 -12.52 -27.33 22.03
C ARG A 498 -11.41 -26.47 21.42
N ARG A 499 -10.40 -27.07 20.77
CA ARG A 499 -9.38 -26.30 20.03
C ARG A 499 -10.00 -25.47 18.90
N TYR A 500 -10.96 -26.01 18.14
CA TYR A 500 -11.67 -25.24 17.11
C TYR A 500 -12.46 -24.07 17.69
N ILE A 501 -13.14 -24.26 18.82
CA ILE A 501 -13.84 -23.17 19.52
C ILE A 501 -12.86 -22.08 19.96
N PHE A 502 -11.70 -22.46 20.50
CA PHE A 502 -10.64 -21.51 20.89
C PHE A 502 -10.09 -20.73 19.69
N ILE A 503 -9.87 -21.37 18.54
CA ILE A 503 -9.44 -20.68 17.31
C ILE A 503 -10.52 -19.71 16.82
N THR A 504 -11.78 -20.17 16.82
CA THR A 504 -12.90 -19.37 16.31
C THR A 504 -13.15 -18.14 17.17
N ILE A 505 -13.22 -18.30 18.50
CA ILE A 505 -13.48 -17.19 19.43
C ILE A 505 -12.23 -16.34 19.69
N GLY A 506 -11.05 -16.97 19.76
CA GLY A 506 -9.81 -16.30 20.15
C GLY A 506 -9.00 -15.69 19.02
N ILE A 507 -9.22 -16.11 17.76
CA ILE A 507 -8.51 -15.56 16.59
C ILE A 507 -9.51 -15.03 15.57
N LEU A 508 -10.39 -15.89 15.05
CA LEU A 508 -11.23 -15.54 13.90
C LEU A 508 -12.17 -14.37 14.22
N LEU A 509 -12.92 -14.46 15.32
CA LEU A 509 -13.88 -13.42 15.72
C LEU A 509 -13.20 -12.06 15.95
N PRO A 510 -12.12 -11.92 16.76
CA PRO A 510 -11.40 -10.66 16.91
C PRO A 510 -10.86 -10.10 15.59
N CYS A 511 -10.32 -10.95 14.70
CA CYS A 511 -9.85 -10.50 13.39
C CYS A 511 -10.99 -9.99 12.50
N VAL A 512 -12.14 -10.67 12.49
CA VAL A 512 -13.32 -10.22 11.73
C VAL A 512 -13.85 -8.90 12.29
N LEU A 513 -13.94 -8.77 13.62
CA LEU A 513 -14.36 -7.53 14.27
C LEU A 513 -13.39 -6.38 13.98
N LEU A 514 -12.08 -6.66 13.89
CA LEU A 514 -11.09 -5.66 13.48
C LEU A 514 -11.35 -5.18 12.06
N GLU A 515 -11.57 -6.10 11.12
CA GLU A 515 -11.87 -5.71 9.73
C GLU A 515 -13.17 -4.92 9.65
N ILE A 516 -14.21 -5.26 10.43
CA ILE A 516 -15.44 -4.45 10.52
C ILE A 516 -15.14 -3.04 11.07
N ALA A 517 -14.31 -2.94 12.11
CA ALA A 517 -13.95 -1.65 12.71
C ALA A 517 -13.12 -0.76 11.76
N LEU A 518 -12.36 -1.35 10.85
CA LEU A 518 -11.52 -0.66 9.86
C LEU A 518 -12.20 -0.47 8.49
N ALA A 519 -13.27 -1.21 8.19
CA ALA A 519 -13.90 -1.22 6.86
C ALA A 519 -14.54 0.14 6.51
N SER A 520 -13.87 0.88 5.61
CA SER A 520 -14.39 2.06 4.89
C SER A 520 -14.36 1.88 3.37
N VAL A 521 -13.57 0.94 2.85
CA VAL A 521 -13.30 0.78 1.41
C VAL A 521 -13.40 -0.71 1.06
N PRO A 522 -14.00 -1.10 -0.08
CA PRO A 522 -14.13 -2.50 -0.51
C PRO A 522 -12.78 -3.27 -0.58
N SER A 523 -11.64 -2.58 -0.69
CA SER A 523 -10.30 -3.18 -0.68
C SER A 523 -9.82 -3.65 0.71
N ALA A 524 -10.61 -3.47 1.78
CA ALA A 524 -10.27 -3.91 3.13
C ALA A 524 -10.35 -5.45 3.30
N TYR A 525 -11.24 -6.12 2.56
CA TYR A 525 -11.51 -7.55 2.77
C TYR A 525 -10.35 -8.48 2.38
N ALA A 526 -9.46 -8.04 1.47
CA ALA A 526 -8.32 -8.84 1.01
C ALA A 526 -7.26 -9.10 2.10
N TYR A 527 -7.23 -8.29 3.17
CA TYR A 527 -6.20 -8.37 4.21
C TYR A 527 -6.62 -9.16 5.46
N GLY A 528 -7.91 -9.48 5.61
CA GLY A 528 -8.41 -10.24 6.77
C GLY A 528 -7.74 -11.62 6.91
N LEU A 529 -7.49 -12.30 5.80
CA LEU A 529 -6.80 -13.60 5.78
C LEU A 529 -5.35 -13.49 6.28
N VAL A 530 -4.65 -12.40 5.96
CA VAL A 530 -3.28 -12.15 6.42
C VAL A 530 -3.27 -11.92 7.93
N THR A 531 -4.22 -11.16 8.46
CA THR A 531 -4.37 -10.94 9.92
C THR A 531 -4.61 -12.25 10.66
N VAL A 532 -5.52 -13.08 10.14
CA VAL A 532 -5.83 -14.40 10.72
C VAL A 532 -4.60 -15.30 10.66
N ALA A 533 -3.91 -15.37 9.52
CA ALA A 533 -2.71 -16.18 9.37
C ALA A 533 -1.60 -15.76 10.34
N ALA A 534 -1.35 -14.45 10.50
CA ALA A 534 -0.36 -13.93 11.44
C ALA A 534 -0.69 -14.31 12.90
N ALA A 535 -1.96 -14.19 13.31
CA ALA A 535 -2.41 -14.57 14.64
C ALA A 535 -2.29 -16.09 14.87
N MET A 536 -2.63 -16.90 13.86
CA MET A 536 -2.47 -18.36 13.90
C MET A 536 -1.00 -18.77 14.01
N ILE A 537 -0.11 -18.16 13.24
CA ILE A 537 1.34 -18.44 13.31
C ILE A 537 1.85 -18.11 14.72
N ALA A 538 1.54 -16.92 15.24
CA ALA A 538 1.95 -16.52 16.59
C ALA A 538 1.41 -17.48 17.67
N TRP A 539 0.16 -17.92 17.53
CA TRP A 539 -0.45 -18.90 18.43
C TRP A 539 0.26 -20.26 18.38
N LEU A 540 0.49 -20.81 17.19
CA LEU A 540 1.19 -22.09 17.00
C LEU A 540 2.64 -22.04 17.50
N SER A 541 3.35 -20.94 17.26
CA SER A 541 4.69 -20.70 17.82
C SER A 541 4.69 -20.69 19.34
N GLY A 542 3.72 -20.00 19.97
CA GLY A 542 3.57 -19.96 21.42
C GLY A 542 3.24 -21.32 22.03
N LEU A 543 2.35 -22.09 21.39
CA LEU A 543 2.03 -23.47 21.82
C LEU A 543 3.26 -24.37 21.77
N ARG A 544 4.02 -24.32 20.68
CA ARG A 544 5.24 -25.12 20.53
C ARG A 544 6.27 -24.80 21.59
N LEU A 545 6.51 -23.52 21.89
CA LEU A 545 7.42 -23.11 22.97
C LEU A 545 6.95 -23.59 24.34
N ARG A 546 5.64 -23.75 24.54
CA ARG A 546 5.10 -24.27 25.81
C ARG A 546 5.20 -25.79 25.89
N GLU A 547 5.08 -26.50 24.77
CA GLU A 547 5.05 -27.96 24.73
C GLU A 547 6.45 -28.58 24.71
N ALA A 548 7.40 -27.97 23.99
CA ALA A 548 8.80 -28.37 23.93
C ALA A 548 9.54 -27.96 25.19
#